data_AF-A0AAV0G2B7-F1
#
_entry.id   AF-A0AAV0G2B7-F1
#
_cell.length_a   1.000
_cell.length_b   1.000
_cell.length_c   1.000
_cell.angle_alpha   90.00
_cell.angle_beta   90.00
_cell.angle_gamma   90.00
#
_symmetry.space_group_name_H-M   'P 1'
#
loop_
_entity.id
_entity.type
_entity.pdbx_description
1 polymer ?
#
loop_
_entity_poly.entity_id
_entity_poly.type
_entity_poly.pdbx_seq_one_letter_code
_entity_poly.pdbx_strand_id
1 'polypeptide(L)'
;MASSQFPDDFRCPISLEIMTDPVILSSGHTFDRPSIQRWLDAGHRSCPITNLPISDPPSLIPNHALRCLISKFTHVSLPIPETIPDPQALIQILISKSTPLGSKLSSIDQLTKLCKRDSAIRRRLTESGVVSAVLNCVDADGDSGLQESALHLLLNLSLDDDCKVGLVAEGVVGKVVAALRGGAGDSRAVAATVLTSLTVVEVNKATIGAYPDAIESLVWLLWYGSSREKKEAATALYSLCSFPDNRLRAVESQAVPILIQNSSSGLERAVEVLGLLAKCKEGRQEIMKYGCFLDTLLDFIRNGSSRGVQYALLTMTMLCNSSERMCTEAIIKGAFEACFELLEDENEKVRKNANTLILVLQGKKGVFSRNGRY
;
A
#
# COMPACT_ATOMS: atom_id res chain seq x y z
N MET A 1 20.58 48.04 -33.11
CA MET A 1 19.78 47.09 -32.32
C MET A 1 20.74 46.08 -31.72
N ALA A 2 21.14 46.24 -30.45
CA ALA A 2 21.98 45.27 -29.78
C ALA A 2 21.10 44.13 -29.29
N SER A 3 21.26 42.94 -29.85
CA SER A 3 20.65 41.71 -29.32
C SER A 3 21.19 41.46 -27.91
N SER A 4 20.32 41.53 -26.91
CA SER A 4 20.65 41.23 -25.51
C SER A 4 21.03 39.75 -25.37
N GLN A 5 22.31 39.43 -25.55
CA GLN A 5 22.81 38.06 -25.43
C GLN A 5 22.95 37.74 -23.94
N PHE A 6 22.13 36.81 -23.44
CA PHE A 6 22.20 36.35 -22.06
C PHE A 6 23.55 35.67 -21.78
N PRO A 7 24.13 35.82 -20.56
CA PRO A 7 25.30 35.05 -20.15
C PRO A 7 25.09 33.54 -20.33
N ASP A 8 26.11 32.84 -20.81
CA ASP A 8 26.04 31.39 -21.04
C ASP A 8 25.80 30.61 -19.74
N ASP A 9 26.23 31.15 -18.60
CA ASP A 9 25.98 30.60 -17.25
C ASP A 9 24.49 30.51 -16.89
N PHE A 10 23.61 31.19 -17.64
CA PHE A 10 22.16 31.14 -17.42
C PHE A 10 21.49 30.01 -18.21
N ARG A 11 22.21 29.37 -19.13
CA ARG A 11 21.66 28.31 -19.99
C ARG A 11 21.87 26.94 -19.38
N CYS A 12 20.85 26.10 -19.50
CA CYS A 12 20.96 24.71 -19.11
C CYS A 12 21.93 23.99 -20.06
N PRO A 13 22.93 23.24 -19.56
CA PRO A 13 23.85 22.49 -20.42
C PRO A 13 23.19 21.37 -21.24
N ILE A 14 21.99 20.92 -20.85
CA ILE A 14 21.23 19.86 -21.55
C ILE A 14 20.33 20.47 -22.63
N SER A 15 19.47 21.43 -22.28
CA SER A 15 18.49 22.00 -23.21
C SER A 15 19.00 23.23 -23.97
N LEU A 16 20.09 23.84 -23.52
CA LEU A 16 20.66 25.10 -24.05
C LEU A 16 19.73 26.33 -23.92
N GLU A 17 18.59 26.16 -23.27
CA GLU A 17 17.61 27.18 -22.93
C GLU A 17 17.94 27.85 -21.59
N ILE A 18 17.40 29.05 -21.36
CA ILE A 18 17.54 29.74 -20.06
C ILE A 18 16.91 28.89 -18.96
N MET A 19 17.67 28.66 -17.88
CA MET A 19 17.19 27.87 -16.74
C MET A 19 16.03 28.59 -16.04
N THR A 20 14.93 27.86 -15.87
CA THR A 20 13.73 28.34 -15.17
C THR A 20 13.73 27.87 -13.71
N ASP A 21 14.28 26.68 -13.45
CA ASP A 21 14.46 26.12 -12.12
C ASP A 21 15.87 25.48 -11.98
N PRO A 22 16.92 26.30 -11.79
CA PRO A 22 18.29 25.81 -11.73
C PRO A 22 18.55 24.94 -10.49
N VAL A 23 19.11 23.75 -10.69
CA VAL A 23 19.49 22.77 -9.66
C VAL A 23 20.92 22.28 -9.86
N ILE A 24 21.63 22.05 -8.75
CA ILE A 24 23.02 21.61 -8.68
C ILE A 24 23.08 20.12 -8.38
N LEU A 25 23.90 19.39 -9.14
CA LEU A 25 24.30 18.02 -8.82
C LEU A 25 25.45 17.99 -7.82
N SER A 26 25.69 16.83 -7.19
CA SER A 26 26.87 16.59 -6.35
C SER A 26 28.21 16.87 -7.06
N SER A 27 28.22 16.81 -8.40
CA SER A 27 29.36 17.19 -9.24
C SER A 27 29.61 18.70 -9.32
N GLY A 28 28.79 19.54 -8.68
CA GLY A 28 28.91 21.00 -8.67
C GLY A 28 28.31 21.72 -9.89
N HIS A 29 27.78 20.98 -10.86
CA HIS A 29 27.23 21.56 -12.10
C HIS A 29 25.73 21.85 -11.98
N THR A 30 25.30 22.96 -12.56
CA THR A 30 23.90 23.42 -12.52
C THR A 30 23.17 23.08 -13.82
N PHE A 31 21.92 22.62 -13.70
CA PHE A 31 21.04 22.28 -14.81
C PHE A 31 19.62 22.81 -14.53
N ASP A 32 18.78 22.93 -15.55
CA ASP A 32 17.34 23.16 -15.36
C ASP A 32 16.68 21.87 -14.86
N ARG A 33 15.85 21.96 -13.81
CA ARG A 33 15.23 20.78 -13.16
C ARG A 33 14.50 19.86 -14.14
N PRO A 34 13.59 20.33 -15.02
CA PRO A 34 12.93 19.47 -16.01
C PRO A 34 13.92 18.72 -16.91
N SER A 35 15.03 19.37 -17.28
CA SER A 35 16.03 18.78 -18.18
C SER A 35 16.86 17.69 -17.51
N ILE A 36 17.33 17.92 -16.27
CA ILE A 36 18.06 16.89 -15.54
C ILE A 36 17.15 15.77 -15.04
N GLN A 37 15.87 16.07 -14.74
CA GLN A 37 14.91 15.03 -14.37
C GLN A 37 14.64 14.10 -15.55
N ARG A 38 14.41 14.64 -16.76
CA ARG A 38 14.28 13.82 -17.99
C ARG A 38 15.50 12.92 -18.24
N TRP A 39 16.70 13.43 -17.96
CA TRP A 39 17.94 12.65 -18.05
C TRP A 39 17.97 11.47 -17.06
N LEU A 40 17.57 11.70 -15.80
CA LEU A 40 17.51 10.66 -14.77
C LEU A 40 16.40 9.64 -15.03
N ASP A 41 15.25 10.09 -15.50
CA ASP A 41 14.09 9.27 -15.85
C ASP A 41 14.36 8.36 -17.05
N ALA A 42 15.24 8.79 -17.98
CA ALA A 42 15.76 7.98 -19.08
C ALA A 42 16.75 6.88 -18.62
N GLY A 43 17.00 6.74 -17.32
CA GLY A 43 17.85 5.71 -16.73
C GLY A 43 19.32 6.08 -16.61
N HIS A 44 19.71 7.30 -16.99
CA HIS A 44 21.10 7.75 -16.84
C HIS A 44 21.45 7.98 -15.36
N ARG A 45 22.65 7.58 -14.95
CA ARG A 45 23.18 7.70 -13.57
C ARG A 45 24.52 8.42 -13.51
N SER A 46 24.87 9.16 -14.56
CA SER A 46 26.07 9.98 -14.65
C SER A 46 25.72 11.45 -14.90
N CYS A 47 26.57 12.34 -14.44
CA CYS A 47 26.46 13.77 -14.70
C CYS A 47 26.64 14.05 -16.20
N PRO A 48 25.74 14.80 -16.86
CA PRO A 48 25.82 15.07 -18.30
C PRO A 48 27.10 15.80 -18.77
N ILE A 49 27.78 16.51 -17.87
CA ILE A 49 29.01 17.25 -18.20
C ILE A 49 30.27 16.45 -17.85
N THR A 50 30.34 15.89 -16.64
CA THR A 50 31.57 15.28 -16.13
C THR A 50 31.62 13.77 -16.33
N ASN A 51 30.51 13.14 -16.73
CA ASN A 51 30.32 11.69 -16.74
C ASN A 51 30.59 10.98 -15.40
N LEU A 52 30.74 11.73 -14.30
CA LEU A 52 30.89 11.18 -12.97
C LEU A 52 29.56 10.57 -12.49
N PRO A 53 29.60 9.47 -11.71
CA PRO A 53 28.40 8.84 -11.17
C PRO A 53 27.65 9.79 -10.23
N ILE A 54 26.32 9.79 -10.34
CA ILE A 54 25.40 10.52 -9.45
C ILE A 54 25.05 9.59 -8.28
N SER A 55 24.96 10.15 -7.07
CA SER A 55 24.53 9.42 -5.87
C SER A 55 23.15 8.79 -6.06
N ASP A 56 22.91 7.65 -5.42
CA ASP A 56 21.61 6.99 -5.37
C ASP A 56 21.08 7.03 -3.92
N PRO A 57 20.02 7.81 -3.60
CA PRO A 57 19.18 8.60 -4.52
C PRO A 57 19.86 9.89 -5.03
N PRO A 58 19.46 10.40 -6.23
CA PRO A 58 20.04 11.60 -6.82
C PRO A 58 19.71 12.85 -6.02
N SER A 59 20.75 13.54 -5.53
CA SER A 59 20.62 14.80 -4.79
C SER A 59 20.58 15.99 -5.75
N LEU A 60 19.40 16.58 -5.94
CA LEU A 60 19.19 17.81 -6.72
C LEU A 60 19.03 19.02 -5.81
N ILE A 61 20.11 19.77 -5.61
CA ILE A 61 20.15 20.92 -4.70
C ILE A 61 19.70 22.18 -5.44
N PRO A 62 18.64 22.90 -5.03
CA PRO A 62 18.22 24.12 -5.71
C PRO A 62 19.28 25.24 -5.69
N ASN A 63 19.54 25.88 -6.84
CA ASN A 63 20.45 27.03 -6.96
C ASN A 63 19.67 28.36 -6.90
N HIS A 64 19.24 28.73 -5.69
CA HIS A 64 18.45 29.95 -5.48
C HIS A 64 19.20 31.23 -5.91
N ALA A 65 20.52 31.28 -5.72
CA ALA A 65 21.34 32.43 -6.11
C ALA A 65 21.30 32.66 -7.63
N LEU A 66 21.55 31.61 -8.42
CA LEU A 66 21.51 31.71 -9.88
C LEU A 66 20.11 32.05 -10.39
N ARG A 67 19.07 31.47 -9.79
CA ARG A 67 17.68 31.80 -10.14
C ARG A 67 17.35 33.28 -9.90
N CYS A 68 17.77 33.83 -8.76
CA CYS A 68 17.59 35.25 -8.46
C CYS A 68 18.35 36.14 -9.46
N LEU A 69 19.56 35.74 -9.86
CA LEU A 69 20.35 36.47 -10.85
C LEU A 69 19.68 36.44 -12.23
N ILE A 70 19.23 35.27 -12.69
CA ILE A 70 18.51 35.11 -13.97
C ILE A 70 17.24 35.97 -13.97
N SER A 71 16.44 35.93 -12.89
CA SER A 71 15.22 36.73 -12.77
C SER A 71 15.49 38.24 -12.81
N LYS A 72 16.52 38.71 -12.09
CA LYS A 72 16.92 40.13 -12.10
C LYS A 72 17.42 40.57 -13.48
N PHE A 73 18.15 39.71 -14.18
CA PHE A 73 18.79 40.03 -15.46
C PHE A 73 17.84 39.97 -16.64
N THR A 74 16.91 39.01 -16.65
CA THR A 74 15.98 38.82 -17.77
C THR A 74 14.81 39.80 -17.74
N HIS A 75 14.59 40.51 -16.63
CA HIS A 75 13.33 41.24 -16.33
C HIS A 75 12.07 40.36 -16.49
N VAL A 76 12.24 39.05 -16.72
CA VAL A 76 11.18 38.06 -16.73
C VAL A 76 10.92 37.71 -15.28
N SER A 77 9.67 37.84 -14.87
CA SER A 77 9.19 37.14 -13.68
C SER A 77 9.24 35.65 -14.00
N LEU A 78 10.40 35.03 -13.77
CA LEU A 78 10.49 33.57 -13.73
C LEU A 78 9.39 33.08 -12.78
N PRO A 79 8.72 31.95 -13.05
CA PRO A 79 7.71 31.42 -12.15
C PRO A 79 8.29 31.45 -10.75
N ILE A 80 7.69 32.22 -9.84
CA ILE A 80 8.11 32.23 -8.44
C ILE A 80 7.97 30.77 -8.00
N PRO A 81 8.98 30.12 -7.38
CA PRO A 81 8.74 28.79 -6.85
C PRO A 81 7.55 28.95 -5.92
N GLU A 82 6.47 28.18 -6.12
CA GLU A 82 5.29 28.20 -5.24
C GLU A 82 5.81 28.45 -3.83
N THR A 83 5.58 29.67 -3.30
CA THR A 83 6.08 30.05 -1.99
C THR A 83 5.61 28.94 -1.10
N ILE A 84 6.53 28.12 -0.56
CA ILE A 84 6.18 26.94 0.22
C ILE A 84 5.26 27.49 1.30
N PRO A 85 3.94 27.21 1.21
CA PRO A 85 3.00 27.89 2.06
C PRO A 85 3.34 27.49 3.48
N ASP A 86 3.39 28.47 4.38
CA ASP A 86 3.78 28.22 5.76
C ASP A 86 2.87 27.12 6.34
N PRO A 87 3.42 25.94 6.68
CA PRO A 87 2.60 24.84 7.17
C PRO A 87 1.76 25.22 8.39
N GLN A 88 2.28 26.12 9.23
CA GLN A 88 1.56 26.54 10.43
C GLN A 88 0.30 27.33 10.08
N ALA A 89 0.38 28.23 9.10
CA ALA A 89 -0.79 28.95 8.60
C ALA A 89 -1.84 27.98 8.03
N LEU A 90 -1.42 26.97 7.26
CA LEU A 90 -2.34 25.96 6.72
C LEU A 90 -3.03 25.14 7.80
N ILE A 91 -2.28 24.76 8.84
CA ILE A 91 -2.82 24.03 9.99
C ILE A 91 -3.86 24.87 10.73
N GLN A 92 -3.63 26.17 10.92
CA GLN A 92 -4.61 27.07 11.54
C GLN A 92 -5.92 27.15 10.74
N ILE A 93 -5.84 27.12 9.40
CA ILE A 93 -7.02 27.09 8.53
C ILE A 93 -7.87 25.82 8.79
N LEU A 94 -7.23 24.68 9.03
CA LEU A 94 -7.91 23.40 9.34
C LEU A 94 -8.58 23.41 10.71
N ILE A 95 -7.88 23.93 11.73
CA ILE A 95 -8.36 23.98 13.12
C ILE A 95 -9.55 24.94 13.27
N SER A 96 -9.53 26.05 12.53
CA SER A 96 -10.59 27.05 12.61
C SER A 96 -11.94 26.49 12.13
N LYS A 97 -12.95 26.60 13.00
CA LYS A 97 -14.33 26.18 12.70
C LYS A 97 -15.04 27.11 11.71
N SER A 98 -14.69 28.39 11.70
CA SER A 98 -15.32 29.41 10.84
C SER A 98 -14.78 29.42 9.41
N THR A 99 -13.74 28.63 9.13
CA THR A 99 -13.14 28.53 7.80
C THR A 99 -14.09 27.86 6.81
N PRO A 100 -14.32 28.44 5.62
CA PRO A 100 -15.07 27.79 4.55
C PRO A 100 -14.46 26.45 4.13
N LEU A 101 -15.32 25.50 3.77
CA LEU A 101 -14.92 24.17 3.28
C LEU A 101 -13.85 24.24 2.17
N GLY A 102 -14.05 25.10 1.16
CA GLY A 102 -13.11 25.24 0.05
C GLY A 102 -11.70 25.63 0.48
N SER A 103 -11.57 26.46 1.52
CA SER A 103 -10.28 26.85 2.09
C SER A 103 -9.62 25.70 2.87
N LYS A 104 -10.41 24.87 3.57
CA LYS A 104 -9.91 23.65 4.21
C LYS A 104 -9.39 22.65 3.18
N LEU A 105 -10.16 22.40 2.11
CA LEU A 105 -9.76 21.54 1.00
C LEU A 105 -8.47 22.04 0.33
N SER A 106 -8.38 23.33 0.04
CA SER A 106 -7.16 23.94 -0.52
C SER A 106 -5.96 23.78 0.41
N SER A 107 -6.16 23.92 1.73
CA SER A 107 -5.09 23.74 2.71
C SER A 107 -4.62 22.29 2.78
N ILE A 108 -5.54 21.31 2.76
CA ILE A 108 -5.19 19.89 2.69
C ILE A 108 -4.45 19.55 1.40
N ASP A 109 -4.87 20.07 0.25
CA ASP A 109 -4.18 19.86 -1.03
C ASP A 109 -2.74 20.40 -0.99
N GLN A 110 -2.55 21.61 -0.45
CA GLN A 110 -1.22 22.19 -0.29
C GLN A 110 -0.35 21.38 0.67
N LEU A 111 -0.86 20.98 1.84
CA LEU A 111 -0.14 20.12 2.78
C LEU A 111 0.21 18.75 2.15
N THR A 112 -0.70 18.20 1.34
CA THR A 112 -0.48 16.94 0.61
C THR A 112 0.65 17.07 -0.41
N LYS A 113 0.68 18.17 -1.18
CA LYS A 113 1.78 18.48 -2.10
C LYS A 113 3.12 18.62 -1.36
N LEU A 114 3.13 19.24 -0.18
CA LEU A 114 4.33 19.35 0.65
C LEU A 114 4.83 17.98 1.12
N CYS A 115 3.94 17.10 1.59
CA CYS A 115 4.29 15.75 2.05
C CYS A 115 4.95 14.88 0.96
N LYS A 116 4.57 15.09 -0.31
CA LYS A 116 5.08 14.32 -1.45
C LYS A 116 6.51 14.71 -1.85
N ARG A 117 6.99 15.89 -1.45
CA ARG A 117 8.30 16.42 -1.89
C ARG A 117 9.47 15.79 -1.15
N ASP A 118 9.34 15.56 0.16
CA ASP A 118 10.45 15.10 1.00
C ASP A 118 9.96 14.41 2.28
N SER A 119 10.61 13.31 2.64
CA SER A 119 10.52 12.64 3.96
C SER A 119 10.77 13.58 5.14
N ALA A 120 11.76 14.47 5.05
CA ALA A 120 12.06 15.39 6.14
C ALA A 120 10.91 16.38 6.38
N ILE A 121 10.18 16.77 5.33
CA ILE A 121 8.98 17.61 5.45
C ILE A 121 7.86 16.85 6.15
N ARG A 122 7.62 15.57 5.80
CA ARG A 122 6.60 14.74 6.47
C ARG A 122 6.84 14.64 7.97
N ARG A 123 8.09 14.42 8.38
CA ARG A 123 8.47 14.35 9.80
C ARG A 123 8.17 15.67 10.53
N ARG A 124 8.63 16.80 10.00
CA ARG A 124 8.36 18.12 10.59
C ARG A 124 6.87 18.46 10.66
N LEU A 125 6.09 18.06 9.66
CA LEU A 125 4.64 18.26 9.66
C LEU A 125 3.96 17.44 10.76
N THR A 126 4.39 16.19 10.94
CA THR A 126 3.89 15.34 12.02
C THR A 126 4.18 15.99 13.39
N GLU A 127 5.37 16.57 13.56
CA GLU A 127 5.76 17.31 14.79
C GLU A 127 5.03 18.65 14.97
N SER A 128 4.44 19.23 13.91
CA SER A 128 3.77 20.54 13.97
C SER A 128 2.29 20.47 14.36
N GLY A 129 1.79 19.31 14.78
CA GLY A 129 0.38 19.10 15.16
C GLY A 129 -0.59 19.00 13.98
N VAL A 130 -0.09 18.79 12.76
CA VAL A 130 -0.94 18.63 11.57
C VAL A 130 -1.90 17.46 11.71
N VAL A 131 -1.45 16.38 12.36
CA VAL A 131 -2.20 15.12 12.46
C VAL A 131 -3.49 15.36 13.24
N SER A 132 -3.43 15.96 14.43
CA SER A 132 -4.62 16.34 15.20
C SER A 132 -5.60 17.22 14.41
N ALA A 133 -5.10 18.21 13.67
CA ALA A 133 -5.94 19.07 12.84
C ALA A 133 -6.64 18.29 11.71
N VAL A 134 -5.92 17.37 11.07
CA VAL A 134 -6.45 16.51 10.00
C VAL A 134 -7.45 15.49 10.54
N LEU A 135 -7.23 14.94 11.74
CA LEU A 135 -8.18 14.03 12.39
C LEU A 135 -9.54 14.67 12.60
N ASN A 136 -9.58 15.95 12.99
CA ASN A 136 -10.84 16.70 13.10
C ASN A 136 -11.54 16.87 11.74
N CYS A 137 -10.79 16.90 10.63
CA CYS A 137 -11.37 16.94 9.29
C CYS A 137 -11.91 15.57 8.84
N VAL A 138 -11.36 14.46 9.34
CA VAL A 138 -11.90 13.11 9.09
C VAL A 138 -13.26 12.93 9.78
N ASP A 139 -13.46 13.55 10.95
CA ASP A 139 -14.73 13.55 11.70
C ASP A 139 -15.78 14.53 11.16
N ALA A 140 -15.49 15.32 10.12
CA ALA A 140 -16.40 16.37 9.69
C ALA A 140 -17.72 15.77 9.16
N ASP A 141 -18.74 15.78 10.02
CA ASP A 141 -20.06 15.23 9.74
C ASP A 141 -20.62 15.81 8.43
N GLY A 142 -20.84 14.94 7.45
CA GLY A 142 -21.59 15.23 6.23
C GLY A 142 -20.79 15.66 5.00
N ASP A 143 -19.47 15.80 5.06
CA ASP A 143 -18.65 16.14 3.89
C ASP A 143 -17.69 15.02 3.47
N SER A 144 -18.14 14.21 2.50
CA SER A 144 -17.34 13.10 1.98
C SER A 144 -16.06 13.55 1.30
N GLY A 145 -16.04 14.73 0.68
CA GLY A 145 -14.87 15.26 -0.03
C GLY A 145 -13.77 15.72 0.93
N LEU A 146 -14.15 16.36 2.03
CA LEU A 146 -13.20 16.75 3.09
C LEU A 146 -12.64 15.53 3.81
N GLN A 147 -13.49 14.57 4.16
CA GLN A 147 -13.07 13.33 4.79
C GLN A 147 -12.08 12.56 3.90
N GLU A 148 -12.40 12.39 2.61
CA GLU A 148 -11.51 11.72 1.65
C GLU A 148 -10.16 12.45 1.51
N SER A 149 -10.18 13.78 1.36
CA SER A 149 -8.96 14.59 1.26
C SER A 149 -8.10 14.47 2.51
N ALA A 150 -8.72 14.50 3.70
CA ALA A 150 -8.05 14.32 4.98
C ALA A 150 -7.40 12.93 5.11
N LEU A 151 -8.12 11.86 4.73
CA LEU A 151 -7.59 10.50 4.71
C LEU A 151 -6.41 10.36 3.74
N HIS A 152 -6.45 11.03 2.58
CA HIS A 152 -5.31 11.05 1.67
C HIS A 152 -4.08 11.76 2.25
N LEU A 153 -4.26 12.85 2.99
CA LEU A 153 -3.15 13.50 3.68
C LEU A 153 -2.56 12.58 4.76
N LEU A 154 -3.40 11.90 5.55
CA LEU A 154 -2.93 10.89 6.51
C LEU A 154 -2.16 9.75 5.84
N LEU A 155 -2.63 9.27 4.68
CA LEU A 155 -1.92 8.26 3.91
C LEU A 155 -0.53 8.75 3.46
N ASN A 156 -0.41 10.00 3.02
CA ASN A 156 0.89 10.55 2.61
C ASN A 156 1.83 10.71 3.81
N LEU A 157 1.32 11.11 4.98
CA LEU A 157 2.10 11.15 6.22
C LEU A 157 2.55 9.75 6.64
N SER A 158 1.68 8.75 6.49
CA SER A 158 2.00 7.35 6.83
C SER A 158 2.96 6.67 5.87
N LEU A 159 3.37 7.31 4.75
CA LEU A 159 4.42 6.76 3.88
C LEU A 159 5.81 6.79 4.53
N ASP A 160 6.00 7.61 5.58
CA ASP A 160 7.23 7.62 6.36
C ASP A 160 7.18 6.53 7.46
N ASP A 161 8.15 5.61 7.48
CA ASP A 161 8.16 4.49 8.44
C ASP A 161 8.33 4.96 9.88
N ASP A 162 9.09 6.03 10.12
CA ASP A 162 9.35 6.55 11.46
C ASP A 162 8.11 7.20 12.08
N CYS A 163 7.20 7.72 11.24
CA CYS A 163 6.00 8.42 11.69
C CYS A 163 4.86 7.45 12.06
N LYS A 164 4.86 6.20 11.57
CA LYS A 164 3.72 5.26 11.67
C LYS A 164 3.30 4.96 13.12
N VAL A 165 4.27 4.82 14.04
CA VAL A 165 3.97 4.55 15.46
C VAL A 165 3.37 5.80 16.11
N GLY A 166 3.92 6.98 15.81
CA GLY A 166 3.41 8.27 16.29
C GLY A 166 1.97 8.51 15.82
N LEU A 167 1.67 8.25 14.56
CA LEU A 167 0.32 8.35 14.00
C LEU A 167 -0.69 7.46 14.75
N VAL A 168 -0.32 6.23 15.07
CA VAL A 168 -1.19 5.34 15.88
C VAL A 168 -1.38 5.89 17.29
N ALA A 169 -0.32 6.39 17.93
CA ALA A 169 -0.39 7.00 19.26
C ALA A 169 -1.26 8.27 19.30
N GLU A 170 -1.31 9.04 18.21
CA GLU A 170 -2.16 10.22 18.06
C GLU A 170 -3.65 9.89 17.81
N GLY A 171 -4.02 8.61 17.75
CA GLY A 171 -5.42 8.19 17.65
C GLY A 171 -5.94 8.08 16.21
N VAL A 172 -5.06 8.03 15.21
CA VAL A 172 -5.44 7.85 13.79
C VAL A 172 -6.31 6.60 13.60
N VAL A 173 -6.01 5.51 14.30
CA VAL A 173 -6.74 4.23 14.17
C VAL A 173 -8.23 4.42 14.41
N GLY A 174 -8.62 5.13 15.47
CA GLY A 174 -10.04 5.31 15.80
C GLY A 174 -10.80 6.09 14.74
N LYS A 175 -10.18 7.12 14.18
CA LYS A 175 -10.77 7.98 13.14
C LYS A 175 -10.88 7.25 11.80
N VAL A 176 -9.86 6.47 11.46
CA VAL A 176 -9.86 5.64 10.24
C VAL A 176 -10.90 4.52 10.35
N VAL A 177 -11.05 3.87 11.51
CA VAL A 177 -12.08 2.84 11.73
C VAL A 177 -13.49 3.45 11.67
N ALA A 178 -13.70 4.65 12.23
CA ALA A 178 -14.97 5.35 12.07
C ALA A 178 -15.29 5.65 10.59
N ALA A 179 -14.29 6.09 9.82
CA ALA A 179 -14.44 6.31 8.38
C ALA A 179 -14.72 5.01 7.59
N LEU A 180 -14.17 3.87 7.99
CA LEU A 180 -14.50 2.56 7.40
C LEU A 180 -15.98 2.18 7.60
N ARG A 181 -16.56 2.53 8.75
CA ARG A 181 -17.94 2.20 9.11
C ARG A 181 -18.96 3.13 8.46
N GLY A 182 -18.71 4.44 8.49
CA GLY A 182 -19.69 5.47 8.13
C GLY A 182 -19.34 6.31 6.90
N GLY A 183 -18.14 6.17 6.34
CA GLY A 183 -17.69 7.00 5.22
C GLY A 183 -18.33 6.65 3.88
N ALA A 184 -18.16 7.54 2.90
CA ALA A 184 -18.51 7.26 1.51
C ALA A 184 -17.60 6.18 0.90
N GLY A 185 -17.98 5.61 -0.25
CA GLY A 185 -17.25 4.50 -0.87
C GLY A 185 -15.76 4.75 -1.09
N ASP A 186 -15.40 5.93 -1.62
CA ASP A 186 -14.00 6.30 -1.83
C ASP A 186 -13.27 6.53 -0.50
N SER A 187 -13.90 7.19 0.47
CA SER A 187 -13.34 7.38 1.82
C SER A 187 -13.07 6.04 2.52
N ARG A 188 -13.97 5.06 2.40
CA ARG A 188 -13.80 3.71 2.96
C ARG A 188 -12.62 2.98 2.31
N ALA A 189 -12.47 3.07 0.99
CA ALA A 189 -11.33 2.49 0.29
C ALA A 189 -10.00 3.11 0.75
N VAL A 190 -9.92 4.44 0.82
CA VAL A 190 -8.71 5.14 1.27
C VAL A 190 -8.41 4.83 2.74
N ALA A 191 -9.43 4.76 3.60
CA ALA A 191 -9.28 4.37 5.00
C ALA A 191 -8.65 2.98 5.15
N ALA A 192 -9.07 1.99 4.33
CA ALA A 192 -8.46 0.66 4.32
C ALA A 192 -6.99 0.70 3.85
N THR A 193 -6.66 1.56 2.89
CA THR A 193 -5.27 1.79 2.44
C THR A 193 -4.42 2.44 3.55
N VAL A 194 -4.97 3.38 4.33
CA VAL A 194 -4.29 3.97 5.50
C VAL A 194 -3.98 2.89 6.53
N LEU A 195 -4.94 2.03 6.89
CA LEU A 195 -4.66 0.90 7.80
C LEU A 195 -3.55 0.00 7.26
N THR A 196 -3.59 -0.34 5.97
CA THR A 196 -2.55 -1.14 5.32
C THR A 196 -1.17 -0.50 5.49
N SER A 197 -1.06 0.81 5.22
CA SER A 197 0.19 1.56 5.38
C SER A 197 0.72 1.54 6.81
N LEU A 198 -0.15 1.71 7.81
CA LEU A 198 0.23 1.69 9.22
C LEU A 198 0.69 0.31 9.70
N THR A 199 0.15 -0.77 9.12
CA THR A 199 0.48 -2.16 9.49
C THR A 199 1.83 -2.65 8.99
N VAL A 200 2.60 -1.84 8.25
CA VAL A 200 3.98 -2.17 7.88
C VAL A 200 4.85 -2.40 9.13
N VAL A 201 4.56 -1.68 10.22
CA VAL A 201 5.22 -1.84 11.52
C VAL A 201 4.52 -2.94 12.34
N GLU A 202 5.26 -3.94 12.82
CA GLU A 202 4.72 -5.08 13.58
C GLU A 202 3.92 -4.65 14.82
N VAL A 203 4.41 -3.68 15.59
CA VAL A 203 3.71 -3.17 16.80
C VAL A 203 2.33 -2.62 16.45
N ASN A 204 2.20 -1.96 15.30
CA ASN A 204 0.92 -1.42 14.85
C ASN A 204 -0.07 -2.52 14.46
N LYS A 205 0.39 -3.67 13.97
CA LYS A 205 -0.51 -4.80 13.62
C LYS A 205 -1.27 -5.30 14.84
N ALA A 206 -0.59 -5.44 15.98
CA ALA A 206 -1.20 -5.87 17.22
C ALA A 206 -2.22 -4.84 17.73
N THR A 207 -1.83 -3.56 17.76
CA THR A 207 -2.70 -2.46 18.22
C THR A 207 -3.92 -2.28 17.33
N ILE A 208 -3.75 -2.23 16.01
CA ILE A 208 -4.85 -2.04 15.05
C ILE A 208 -5.77 -3.26 15.05
N GLY A 209 -5.21 -4.47 15.06
CA GLY A 209 -6.02 -5.69 15.03
C GLY A 209 -6.82 -5.93 16.32
N ALA A 210 -6.34 -5.42 17.47
CA ALA A 210 -7.08 -5.43 18.73
C ALA A 210 -8.05 -4.24 18.87
N TYR A 211 -8.02 -3.27 17.95
CA TYR A 211 -8.87 -2.09 18.02
C TYR A 211 -10.34 -2.48 17.72
N PRO A 212 -11.32 -2.01 18.53
CA PRO A 212 -12.73 -2.35 18.34
C PRO A 212 -13.21 -2.08 16.92
N ASP A 213 -13.99 -3.02 16.37
CA ASP A 213 -14.58 -2.98 15.03
C ASP A 213 -13.59 -2.88 13.85
N ALA A 214 -12.27 -2.85 14.07
CA ALA A 214 -11.31 -2.65 12.98
C ALA A 214 -11.37 -3.80 11.96
N ILE A 215 -11.30 -5.04 12.45
CA ILE A 215 -11.40 -6.23 11.60
C ILE A 215 -12.83 -6.41 11.09
N GLU A 216 -13.84 -6.21 11.94
CA GLU A 216 -15.26 -6.33 11.55
C GLU A 216 -15.63 -5.38 10.41
N SER A 217 -15.13 -4.14 10.45
CA SER A 217 -15.38 -3.14 9.39
C SER A 217 -14.75 -3.56 8.06
N LEU A 218 -13.56 -4.15 8.09
CA LEU A 218 -12.90 -4.67 6.89
C LEU A 218 -13.65 -5.90 6.33
N VAL A 219 -14.13 -6.79 7.20
CA VAL A 219 -14.94 -7.94 6.81
C VAL A 219 -16.27 -7.49 6.21
N TRP A 220 -16.91 -6.46 6.78
CA TRP A 220 -18.12 -5.89 6.24
C TRP A 220 -17.90 -5.26 4.85
N LEU A 221 -16.78 -4.56 4.62
CA LEU A 221 -16.40 -4.08 3.29
C LEU A 221 -16.19 -5.21 2.28
N LEU A 222 -15.62 -6.34 2.71
CA LEU A 222 -15.49 -7.52 1.85
C LEU A 222 -16.84 -8.09 1.41
N TRP A 223 -17.88 -7.91 2.23
CA TRP A 223 -19.22 -8.37 1.90
C TRP A 223 -19.95 -7.38 0.98
N TYR A 224 -20.09 -6.12 1.43
CA TYR A 224 -20.99 -5.13 0.82
C TYR A 224 -20.30 -4.06 -0.02
N GLY A 225 -18.96 -3.99 0.00
CA GLY A 225 -18.19 -2.98 -0.72
C GLY A 225 -18.20 -3.16 -2.24
N SER A 226 -17.82 -2.10 -2.95
CA SER A 226 -17.47 -2.14 -4.37
C SER A 226 -16.21 -2.97 -4.63
N SER A 227 -15.91 -3.23 -5.90
CA SER A 227 -14.67 -3.96 -6.29
C SER A 227 -13.40 -3.32 -5.72
N ARG A 228 -13.32 -1.97 -5.73
CA ARG A 228 -12.20 -1.22 -5.15
C ARG A 228 -12.12 -1.45 -3.64
N GLU A 229 -13.23 -1.27 -2.94
CA GLU A 229 -13.28 -1.40 -1.47
C GLU A 229 -12.94 -2.82 -1.02
N LYS A 230 -13.45 -3.84 -1.70
CA LYS A 230 -13.14 -5.25 -1.43
C LYS A 230 -11.65 -5.54 -1.58
N LYS A 231 -11.00 -4.98 -2.62
CA LYS A 231 -9.57 -5.15 -2.86
C LYS A 231 -8.72 -4.50 -1.76
N GLU A 232 -9.05 -3.26 -1.39
CA GLU A 232 -8.33 -2.56 -0.31
C GLU A 232 -8.57 -3.24 1.05
N ALA A 233 -9.80 -3.67 1.33
CA ALA A 233 -10.14 -4.37 2.56
C ALA A 233 -9.42 -5.72 2.68
N ALA A 234 -9.35 -6.51 1.59
CA ALA A 234 -8.60 -7.77 1.57
C ALA A 234 -7.10 -7.53 1.82
N THR A 235 -6.55 -6.44 1.30
CA THR A 235 -5.13 -6.09 1.46
C THR A 235 -4.81 -5.64 2.89
N ALA A 236 -5.69 -4.85 3.50
CA ALA A 236 -5.59 -4.49 4.91
C ALA A 236 -5.70 -5.72 5.81
N LEU A 237 -6.67 -6.59 5.55
CA LEU A 237 -6.89 -7.81 6.33
C LEU A 237 -5.71 -8.79 6.20
N TYR A 238 -5.11 -8.93 5.02
CA TYR A 238 -3.89 -9.71 4.81
C TYR A 238 -2.74 -9.18 5.68
N SER A 239 -2.55 -7.86 5.67
CA SER A 239 -1.47 -7.21 6.42
C SER A 239 -1.65 -7.38 7.92
N LEU A 240 -2.88 -7.23 8.43
CA LEU A 240 -3.22 -7.47 9.84
C LEU A 240 -3.07 -8.94 10.24
N CYS A 241 -3.56 -9.89 9.44
CA CYS A 241 -3.54 -11.33 9.73
C CYS A 241 -2.15 -11.96 9.58
N SER A 242 -1.17 -11.21 9.06
CA SER A 242 0.23 -11.63 9.13
C SER A 242 0.68 -11.78 10.59
N PHE A 243 0.13 -10.96 11.50
CA PHE A 243 0.27 -11.11 12.95
C PHE A 243 -0.64 -12.24 13.49
N PRO A 244 -0.11 -13.24 14.21
CA PRO A 244 -0.86 -14.44 14.60
C PRO A 244 -2.19 -14.20 15.33
N ASP A 245 -2.22 -13.31 16.32
CA ASP A 245 -3.41 -13.10 17.16
C ASP A 245 -4.59 -12.54 16.36
N ASN A 246 -4.31 -11.78 15.30
CA ASN A 246 -5.34 -11.18 14.45
C ASN A 246 -6.05 -12.23 13.59
N ARG A 247 -5.44 -13.41 13.39
CA ARG A 247 -6.06 -14.51 12.64
C ARG A 247 -7.29 -15.04 13.37
N LEU A 248 -7.19 -15.22 14.69
CA LEU A 248 -8.30 -15.65 15.51
C LEU A 248 -9.42 -14.61 15.47
N ARG A 249 -9.08 -13.32 15.68
CA ARG A 249 -10.05 -12.21 15.62
C ARG A 249 -10.78 -12.17 14.28
N ALA A 250 -10.08 -12.35 13.16
CA ALA A 250 -10.70 -12.40 11.83
C ALA A 250 -11.66 -13.59 11.67
N VAL A 251 -11.32 -14.76 12.22
CA VAL A 251 -12.21 -15.93 12.20
C VAL A 251 -13.47 -15.66 13.04
N GLU A 252 -13.31 -15.09 14.24
CA GLU A 252 -14.42 -14.72 15.13
C GLU A 252 -15.36 -13.70 14.48
N SER A 253 -14.81 -12.74 13.72
CA SER A 253 -15.56 -11.76 12.91
C SER A 253 -16.17 -12.33 11.63
N GLN A 254 -16.29 -13.65 11.47
CA GLN A 254 -16.90 -14.31 10.31
C GLN A 254 -16.20 -14.03 8.96
N ALA A 255 -14.89 -13.75 8.96
CA ALA A 255 -14.17 -13.45 7.72
C ALA A 255 -14.14 -14.63 6.72
N VAL A 256 -14.09 -15.87 7.22
CA VAL A 256 -13.89 -17.07 6.39
C VAL A 256 -14.93 -17.25 5.29
N PRO A 257 -16.26 -17.33 5.58
CA PRO A 257 -17.26 -17.49 4.53
C PRO A 257 -17.23 -16.37 3.48
N ILE A 258 -17.02 -15.13 3.94
CA ILE A 258 -16.99 -13.94 3.07
C ILE A 258 -15.76 -13.97 2.16
N LEU A 259 -14.60 -14.35 2.70
CA LEU A 259 -13.37 -14.50 1.91
C LEU A 259 -13.48 -15.63 0.89
N ILE A 260 -14.12 -16.76 1.23
CA ILE A 260 -14.36 -17.86 0.29
C ILE A 260 -15.21 -17.35 -0.88
N GLN A 261 -16.33 -16.67 -0.60
CA GLN A 261 -17.17 -16.08 -1.64
C GLN A 261 -16.40 -15.11 -2.53
N ASN A 262 -15.58 -14.22 -1.95
CA ASN A 262 -14.77 -13.28 -2.72
C ASN A 262 -13.69 -13.99 -3.55
N SER A 263 -13.07 -15.05 -3.03
CA SER A 263 -12.08 -15.84 -3.76
C SER A 263 -12.69 -16.54 -4.97
N SER A 264 -13.90 -17.09 -4.85
CA SER A 264 -14.62 -17.69 -5.98
C SER A 264 -15.01 -16.67 -7.05
N SER A 265 -15.09 -15.38 -6.71
CA SER A 265 -15.25 -14.29 -7.67
C SER A 265 -13.94 -13.80 -8.31
N GLY A 266 -12.81 -14.47 -8.01
CA GLY A 266 -11.50 -14.17 -8.58
C GLY A 266 -10.64 -13.19 -7.75
N LEU A 267 -11.06 -12.80 -6.54
CA LEU A 267 -10.25 -11.93 -5.69
C LEU A 267 -9.07 -12.71 -5.08
N GLU A 268 -7.94 -12.75 -5.76
CA GLU A 268 -6.74 -13.51 -5.34
C GLU A 268 -6.26 -13.17 -3.93
N ARG A 269 -6.34 -11.88 -3.55
CA ARG A 269 -5.96 -11.44 -2.19
C ARG A 269 -6.78 -12.16 -1.10
N ALA A 270 -8.02 -12.56 -1.38
CA ALA A 270 -8.84 -13.30 -0.42
C ALA A 270 -8.27 -14.71 -0.16
N VAL A 271 -7.72 -15.38 -1.19
CA VAL A 271 -7.02 -16.67 -1.03
C VAL A 271 -5.78 -16.50 -0.17
N GLU A 272 -5.04 -15.41 -0.36
CA GLU A 272 -3.87 -15.13 0.49
C GLU A 272 -4.25 -14.95 1.96
N VAL A 273 -5.35 -14.24 2.25
CA VAL A 273 -5.87 -14.11 3.62
C VAL A 273 -6.30 -15.47 4.17
N LEU A 274 -7.06 -16.26 3.43
CA LEU A 274 -7.48 -17.61 3.84
C LEU A 274 -6.28 -18.52 4.15
N GLY A 275 -5.20 -18.42 3.38
CA GLY A 275 -3.97 -19.15 3.66
C GLY A 275 -3.23 -18.68 4.91
N LEU A 276 -3.36 -17.41 5.31
CA LEU A 276 -2.90 -16.95 6.61
C LEU A 276 -3.80 -17.49 7.74
N LEU A 277 -5.13 -17.46 7.57
CA LEU A 277 -6.07 -17.99 8.56
C LEU A 277 -5.91 -19.51 8.75
N ALA A 278 -5.60 -20.27 7.70
CA ALA A 278 -5.32 -21.70 7.79
C ALA A 278 -4.09 -22.04 8.67
N LYS A 279 -3.25 -21.06 9.02
CA LYS A 279 -2.15 -21.28 9.97
C LYS A 279 -2.63 -21.44 11.41
N CYS A 280 -3.79 -20.91 11.81
CA CYS A 280 -4.38 -21.18 13.12
C CYS A 280 -5.40 -22.34 13.06
N LYS A 281 -5.65 -22.98 14.21
CA LYS A 281 -6.51 -24.17 14.29
C LYS A 281 -7.97 -23.82 13.98
N GLU A 282 -8.44 -22.71 14.53
CA GLU A 282 -9.79 -22.18 14.43
C GLU A 282 -10.09 -21.82 12.97
N GLY A 283 -9.14 -21.17 12.28
CA GLY A 283 -9.27 -20.88 10.86
C GLY A 283 -9.39 -22.14 9.99
N ARG A 284 -8.60 -23.18 10.26
CA ARG A 284 -8.76 -24.46 9.55
C ARG A 284 -10.13 -25.09 9.82
N GLN A 285 -10.56 -25.13 11.08
CA GLN A 285 -11.85 -25.71 11.45
C GLN A 285 -13.00 -25.00 10.74
N GLU A 286 -12.94 -23.68 10.64
CA GLU A 286 -13.96 -22.90 9.93
C GLU A 286 -13.92 -23.13 8.42
N ILE A 287 -12.74 -23.10 7.80
CA ILE A 287 -12.57 -23.31 6.36
C ILE A 287 -13.09 -24.70 5.95
N MET A 288 -12.83 -25.75 6.74
CA MET A 288 -13.26 -27.12 6.44
C MET A 288 -14.77 -27.32 6.44
N LYS A 289 -15.57 -26.39 6.98
CA LYS A 289 -17.04 -26.43 6.86
C LYS A 289 -17.50 -26.18 5.42
N TYR A 290 -16.65 -25.56 4.59
CA TYR A 290 -16.93 -25.16 3.22
C TYR A 290 -16.13 -26.00 2.23
N GLY A 291 -16.49 -27.28 2.06
CA GLY A 291 -15.77 -28.21 1.17
C GLY A 291 -15.64 -27.74 -0.28
N CYS A 292 -16.59 -26.91 -0.77
CA CYS A 292 -16.53 -26.27 -2.09
C CYS A 292 -15.30 -25.37 -2.28
N PHE A 293 -14.66 -24.92 -1.20
CA PHE A 293 -13.45 -24.11 -1.29
C PHE A 293 -12.26 -24.87 -1.89
N LEU A 294 -12.25 -26.22 -1.81
CA LEU A 294 -11.22 -27.03 -2.48
C LEU A 294 -11.23 -26.84 -4.00
N ASP A 295 -12.40 -26.65 -4.61
CA ASP A 295 -12.51 -26.38 -6.05
C ASP A 295 -11.87 -25.04 -6.40
N THR A 296 -12.18 -23.99 -5.62
CA THR A 296 -11.55 -22.68 -5.79
C THR A 296 -10.02 -22.76 -5.61
N LEU A 297 -9.53 -23.50 -4.61
CA LEU A 297 -8.09 -23.68 -4.42
C LEU A 297 -7.44 -24.37 -5.63
N LEU A 298 -8.08 -25.38 -6.22
CA LEU A 298 -7.58 -26.06 -7.42
C LEU A 298 -7.57 -25.15 -8.64
N ASP A 299 -8.58 -24.31 -8.81
CA ASP A 299 -8.62 -23.33 -9.89
C ASP A 299 -7.45 -22.34 -9.78
N PHE A 300 -7.13 -21.88 -8.57
CA PHE A 300 -5.96 -21.03 -8.32
C PHE A 300 -4.64 -21.77 -8.50
N ILE A 301 -4.55 -23.06 -8.16
CA ILE A 301 -3.34 -23.87 -8.39
C ILE A 301 -3.06 -23.99 -9.90
N ARG A 302 -4.10 -24.14 -10.72
CA ARG A 302 -3.96 -24.33 -12.18
C ARG A 302 -3.77 -23.01 -12.93
N ASN A 303 -4.47 -21.95 -12.52
CA ASN A 303 -4.62 -20.73 -13.32
C ASN A 303 -4.23 -19.43 -12.58
N GLY A 304 -3.83 -19.51 -11.31
CA GLY A 304 -3.56 -18.33 -10.49
C GLY A 304 -2.19 -17.69 -10.75
N SER A 305 -1.95 -16.51 -10.18
CA SER A 305 -0.60 -15.93 -10.18
C SER A 305 0.36 -16.79 -9.35
N SER A 306 1.67 -16.60 -9.50
CA SER A 306 2.66 -17.29 -8.66
C SER A 306 2.39 -17.13 -7.15
N ARG A 307 1.86 -15.97 -6.70
CA ARG A 307 1.48 -15.77 -5.30
C ARG A 307 0.18 -16.51 -4.96
N GLY A 308 -0.82 -16.42 -5.83
CA GLY A 308 -2.09 -17.14 -5.68
C GLY A 308 -1.87 -18.65 -5.55
N VAL A 309 -1.07 -19.24 -6.44
CA VAL A 309 -0.68 -20.66 -6.42
C VAL A 309 0.03 -21.01 -5.11
N GLN A 310 1.02 -20.22 -4.68
CA GLN A 310 1.74 -20.46 -3.42
C GLN A 310 0.79 -20.53 -2.21
N TYR A 311 -0.15 -19.59 -2.11
CA TYR A 311 -1.11 -19.56 -1.01
C TYR A 311 -2.19 -20.64 -1.14
N ALA A 312 -2.61 -20.98 -2.35
CA ALA A 312 -3.56 -22.07 -2.57
C ALA A 312 -2.97 -23.42 -2.15
N LEU A 313 -1.74 -23.73 -2.58
CA LEU A 313 -0.98 -24.92 -2.18
C LEU A 313 -0.77 -24.96 -0.65
N LEU A 314 -0.36 -23.84 -0.05
CA LEU A 314 -0.19 -23.74 1.40
C LEU A 314 -1.48 -24.07 2.13
N THR A 315 -2.59 -23.46 1.70
CA THR A 315 -3.90 -23.65 2.34
C THR A 315 -4.34 -25.10 2.22
N MET A 316 -4.29 -25.68 1.02
CA MET A 316 -4.66 -27.07 0.79
C MET A 316 -3.81 -28.05 1.62
N THR A 317 -2.50 -27.80 1.71
CA THR A 317 -1.57 -28.58 2.56
C THR A 317 -1.99 -28.55 4.03
N MET A 318 -2.31 -27.37 4.55
CA MET A 318 -2.71 -27.20 5.96
C MET A 318 -4.03 -27.92 6.27
N LEU A 319 -4.99 -27.88 5.34
CA LEU A 319 -6.28 -28.58 5.47
C LEU A 319 -6.09 -30.11 5.41
N CYS A 320 -5.33 -30.60 4.43
CA CYS A 320 -5.07 -32.04 4.27
C CYS A 320 -4.29 -32.64 5.45
N ASN A 321 -3.34 -31.90 6.01
CA ASN A 321 -2.64 -32.31 7.23
C ASN A 321 -3.55 -32.39 8.45
N SER A 322 -4.61 -31.59 8.49
CA SER A 322 -5.52 -31.50 9.64
C SER A 322 -6.71 -32.46 9.54
N SER A 323 -7.03 -32.96 8.34
CA SER A 323 -8.21 -33.78 8.10
C SER A 323 -8.00 -34.76 6.95
N GLU A 324 -8.13 -36.05 7.24
CA GLU A 324 -8.06 -37.10 6.22
C GLU A 324 -9.19 -36.98 5.21
N ARG A 325 -10.38 -36.56 5.64
CA ARG A 325 -11.50 -36.29 4.75
C ARG A 325 -11.15 -35.24 3.69
N MET A 326 -10.52 -34.14 4.10
CA MET A 326 -10.08 -33.09 3.17
C MET A 326 -8.99 -33.59 2.22
N CYS A 327 -8.07 -34.42 2.73
CA CYS A 327 -7.05 -35.07 1.90
C CYS A 327 -7.66 -35.97 0.82
N THR A 328 -8.63 -36.82 1.19
CA THR A 328 -9.32 -37.70 0.23
C THR A 328 -10.08 -36.89 -0.82
N GLU A 329 -10.79 -35.85 -0.38
CA GLU A 329 -11.56 -34.99 -1.27
C GLU A 329 -10.66 -34.22 -2.24
N ALA A 330 -9.51 -33.71 -1.77
CA ALA A 330 -8.51 -33.08 -2.64
C ALA A 330 -7.94 -34.05 -3.70
N ILE A 331 -7.67 -35.32 -3.32
CA ILE A 331 -7.22 -36.35 -4.28
C ILE A 331 -8.31 -36.61 -5.33
N ILE A 332 -9.56 -36.80 -4.91
CA ILE A 332 -10.68 -37.06 -5.83
C ILE A 332 -10.86 -35.91 -6.84
N LYS A 333 -10.65 -34.66 -6.41
CA LYS A 333 -10.77 -33.47 -7.25
C LYS A 333 -9.55 -33.22 -8.17
N GLY A 334 -8.53 -34.06 -8.10
CA GLY A 334 -7.36 -34.01 -8.98
C GLY A 334 -6.25 -33.07 -8.51
N ALA A 335 -6.08 -32.90 -7.19
CA ALA A 335 -5.00 -32.11 -6.62
C ALA A 335 -3.60 -32.71 -6.90
N PHE A 336 -3.52 -34.03 -7.02
CA PHE A 336 -2.25 -34.71 -7.22
C PHE A 336 -1.66 -34.41 -8.60
N GLU A 337 -2.48 -34.49 -9.63
CA GLU A 337 -2.15 -34.20 -11.03
C GLU A 337 -1.74 -32.72 -11.17
N ALA A 338 -2.55 -31.81 -10.61
CA ALA A 338 -2.27 -30.38 -10.63
C ALA A 338 -0.93 -30.03 -9.94
N CYS A 339 -0.58 -30.72 -8.84
CA CYS A 339 0.72 -30.49 -8.17
C CYS A 339 1.89 -31.07 -8.96
N PHE A 340 1.68 -32.17 -9.69
CA PHE A 340 2.73 -32.80 -10.48
C PHE A 340 3.18 -31.91 -11.64
N GLU A 341 2.24 -31.23 -12.31
CA GLU A 341 2.52 -30.23 -13.34
C GLU A 341 3.38 -29.07 -12.81
N LEU A 342 3.22 -28.70 -11.53
CA LEU A 342 3.97 -27.63 -10.88
C LEU A 342 5.37 -28.03 -10.40
N LEU A 343 5.81 -29.29 -10.58
CA LEU A 343 7.17 -29.71 -10.21
C LEU A 343 8.25 -29.13 -11.13
N GLU A 344 7.86 -28.75 -12.35
CA GLU A 344 8.74 -28.14 -13.35
C GLU A 344 8.58 -26.61 -13.43
N ASP A 345 7.73 -26.01 -12.58
CA ASP A 345 7.48 -24.56 -12.55
C ASP A 345 8.77 -23.77 -12.31
N GLU A 346 8.99 -22.63 -12.98
CA GLU A 346 10.22 -21.84 -12.83
C GLU A 346 10.41 -21.29 -11.39
N ASN A 347 9.32 -21.06 -10.66
CA ASN A 347 9.35 -20.52 -9.31
C ASN A 347 9.64 -21.59 -8.26
N GLU A 348 10.80 -21.48 -7.60
CA GLU A 348 11.26 -22.43 -6.58
C GLU A 348 10.27 -22.60 -5.41
N LYS A 349 9.59 -21.52 -4.99
CA LYS A 349 8.61 -21.59 -3.89
C LYS A 349 7.36 -22.37 -4.30
N VAL A 350 6.91 -22.22 -5.54
CA VAL A 350 5.77 -22.99 -6.09
C VAL A 350 6.15 -24.47 -6.12
N ARG A 351 7.29 -24.83 -6.72
CA ARG A 351 7.78 -26.22 -6.77
C ARG A 351 7.87 -26.84 -5.37
N LYS A 352 8.45 -26.13 -4.41
CA LYS A 352 8.61 -26.60 -3.02
C LYS A 352 7.26 -26.83 -2.34
N ASN A 353 6.30 -25.91 -2.51
CA ASN A 353 4.97 -26.04 -1.94
C ASN A 353 4.18 -27.18 -2.59
N ALA A 354 4.30 -27.35 -3.91
CA ALA A 354 3.65 -28.44 -4.65
C ALA A 354 4.19 -29.80 -4.19
N ASN A 355 5.52 -29.94 -4.08
CA ASN A 355 6.13 -31.16 -3.56
C ASN A 355 5.70 -31.46 -2.10
N THR A 356 5.59 -30.42 -1.27
CA THR A 356 5.10 -30.58 0.12
C THR A 356 3.67 -31.13 0.13
N LEU A 357 2.78 -30.59 -0.71
CA LEU A 357 1.42 -31.10 -0.82
C LEU A 357 1.40 -32.54 -1.34
N ILE A 358 2.18 -32.88 -2.37
CA ILE A 358 2.31 -34.25 -2.89
C ILE A 358 2.68 -35.23 -1.78
N LEU A 359 3.67 -34.90 -0.94
CA LEU A 359 4.08 -35.75 0.18
C LEU A 359 2.95 -35.96 1.19
N VAL A 360 2.17 -34.93 1.49
CA VAL A 360 0.99 -35.03 2.37
C VAL A 360 -0.07 -35.95 1.76
N LEU A 361 -0.36 -35.78 0.47
CA LEU A 361 -1.34 -36.61 -0.25
C LEU A 361 -0.88 -38.08 -0.32
N GLN A 362 0.41 -38.34 -0.56
CA GLN A 362 1.00 -39.68 -0.64
C GLN A 362 1.05 -40.40 0.71
N GLY A 363 1.50 -39.71 1.77
CA GLY A 363 1.57 -40.25 3.12
C GLY A 363 0.21 -40.73 3.63
N LYS A 364 -0.88 -40.11 3.16
CA LYS A 364 -2.25 -40.52 3.42
C LYS A 364 -2.78 -41.57 2.42
N LYS A 365 -2.33 -41.57 1.16
CA LYS A 365 -2.66 -42.59 0.15
C LYS A 365 -2.29 -44.02 0.60
N GLY A 366 -1.17 -44.18 1.31
CA GLY A 366 -0.73 -45.47 1.89
C GLY A 366 -1.67 -46.07 2.94
N VAL A 367 -2.55 -45.26 3.54
CA VAL A 367 -3.60 -45.72 4.46
C VAL A 367 -4.77 -46.34 3.69
N PHE A 368 -5.08 -45.82 2.50
CA PHE A 368 -6.18 -46.31 1.65
C PHE A 368 -5.84 -47.63 0.95
N SER A 369 -4.59 -47.85 0.53
CA SER A 369 -4.17 -49.17 0.02
C SER A 369 -4.13 -50.27 1.09
N ARG A 370 -4.14 -49.92 2.39
CA ARG A 370 -4.23 -50.89 3.49
C ARG A 370 -5.67 -51.15 3.97
N ASN A 371 -6.59 -50.20 3.78
CA ASN A 371 -7.98 -50.31 4.25
C ASN A 371 -9.03 -50.52 3.13
N GLY A 372 -8.63 -50.49 1.86
CA GLY A 372 -9.53 -50.72 0.71
C GLY A 372 -9.35 -52.09 0.06
N ARG A 373 -9.78 -53.16 0.74
CA ARG A 373 -10.37 -54.29 0.00
C ARG A 373 -11.84 -53.94 -0.21
N TYR A 374 -12.20 -53.64 -1.46
CA TYR A 374 -13.32 -54.15 -2.25
C TYR A 374 -13.58 -53.23 -3.43
#